data_AF-A0A0D2LMR0-F1
#
_entry.id   AF-A0A0D2LMR0-F1
#
_cell.length_a   1.000
_cell.length_b   1.000
_cell.length_c   1.000
_cell.angle_alpha   90.00
_cell.angle_beta   90.00
_cell.angle_gamma   90.00
#
_symmetry.space_group_name_H-M   'P 1'
#
loop_
_entity.id
_entity.type
_entity.pdbx_description
1 polymer ?
#
loop_
_entity_poly.entity_id
_entity_poly.type
_entity_poly.pdbx_seq_one_letter_code
_entity_poly.pdbx_strand_id
1 'polypeptide(L)' 'MTTAGDKNQSQALYLIGGKALWTKELEVALKARHVDMLVHCLKDVPTTLSEACGPRRDPRARRPRRQSRREAG' A
#
# COMPACT_ATOMS: atom_id res chain seq x y z
N MET A 1 -0.17 -10.65 9.87
CA MET A 1 1.04 -10.25 9.10
C MET A 1 1.19 -8.75 9.25
N THR A 2 2.39 -8.23 9.54
CA THR A 2 2.62 -6.80 9.85
C THR A 2 3.78 -6.31 9.00
N THR A 3 3.59 -5.21 8.28
CA THR A 3 4.58 -4.68 7.32
C THR A 3 5.60 -3.79 8.01
N ALA A 4 6.73 -3.49 7.36
CA ALA A 4 7.69 -2.53 7.87
C ALA A 4 7.07 -1.14 8.11
N GLY A 5 6.14 -0.73 7.25
CA GLY A 5 5.40 0.53 7.40
C GLY A 5 4.44 0.55 8.59
N ASP A 6 3.90 -0.59 9.01
CA ASP A 6 3.06 -0.69 10.22
C ASP A 6 3.88 -0.62 11.51
N LYS A 7 5.13 -1.09 11.48
CA LYS A 7 6.01 -1.12 12.65
C LYS A 7 6.64 0.24 12.96
N ASN A 8 6.84 1.07 11.95
CA ASN A 8 7.57 2.34 12.09
C ASN A 8 6.63 3.55 12.00
N GLN A 9 5.73 3.68 12.97
CA GLN A 9 4.76 4.78 13.06
C GLN A 9 5.36 6.09 13.63
N SER A 10 6.53 6.01 14.25
CA SER A 10 7.14 7.13 14.99
C SER A 10 7.96 8.08 14.11
N GLN A 11 8.40 7.63 12.94
CA GLN A 11 9.23 8.41 12.03
C GLN A 11 8.42 8.93 10.84
N ALA A 12 8.75 10.15 10.39
CA ALA A 12 8.10 10.73 9.21
C ALA A 12 8.42 9.90 7.96
N LEU A 13 7.41 9.68 7.11
CA LEU A 13 7.51 8.80 5.93
C LEU A 13 8.65 9.16 4.97
N TYR A 14 9.01 10.45 4.86
CA TYR A 14 10.11 10.90 4.00
C TYR A 14 11.50 10.49 4.53
N LEU A 15 11.64 10.28 5.85
CA LEU A 15 12.89 9.85 6.48
C LEU A 15 13.14 8.36 6.31
N ILE A 16 12.06 7.57 6.20
CA ILE A 16 12.14 6.11 6.12
C ILE A 16 12.68 5.67 4.75
N GLY A 17 12.63 6.53 3.72
CA GLY A 17 13.40 6.37 2.48
C GLY A 17 13.13 5.10 1.66
N GLY A 18 12.04 4.39 1.93
CA GLY A 18 11.72 3.10 1.33
C GLY A 18 10.55 3.16 0.35
N LYS A 19 10.76 2.70 -0.89
CA LYS A 19 9.64 2.33 -1.78
C LYS A 19 9.01 1.03 -1.27
N ALA A 20 7.69 0.87 -1.42
CA ALA A 20 6.96 -0.36 -1.08
C ALA A 20 6.95 -0.74 0.42
N LEU A 21 6.93 0.25 1.32
CA LEU A 21 6.91 0.06 2.79
C LEU A 21 5.80 -0.85 3.33
N TRP A 22 4.68 -0.90 2.62
CA TRP A 22 3.52 -1.73 2.97
C TRP A 22 3.25 -2.86 1.99
N THR A 23 3.92 -2.90 0.83
CA THR A 23 3.65 -3.91 -0.20
C THR A 23 4.73 -4.99 -0.30
N LYS A 24 5.96 -4.74 0.17
CA LYS A 24 7.09 -5.65 -0.04
C LYS A 24 6.88 -7.03 0.58
N GLU A 25 6.52 -7.11 1.86
CA GLU A 25 6.30 -8.39 2.56
C GLU A 25 5.07 -9.12 2.01
N LEU A 26 4.06 -8.36 1.60
CA LEU A 26 2.85 -8.88 0.99
C LEU A 26 3.13 -9.50 -0.39
N GLU A 27 3.91 -8.83 -1.24
CA GLU A 27 4.34 -9.34 -2.54
C GLU A 27 5.15 -10.64 -2.41
N VAL A 28 5.99 -10.76 -1.37
CA VAL A 28 6.70 -12.01 -1.07
C VAL A 28 5.72 -13.12 -0.71
N ALA A 29 4.72 -12.84 0.13
CA ALA A 29 3.69 -13.82 0.49
C ALA A 29 2.85 -14.27 -0.72
N LEU A 30 2.56 -13.35 -1.65
CA LEU A 30 1.85 -13.66 -2.90
C LEU A 30 2.70 -14.54 -3.81
N LYS A 31 3.99 -14.22 -3.98
CA LYS A 31 4.93 -15.03 -4.78
C LYS A 31 5.14 -16.43 -4.19
N ALA A 32 5.21 -16.53 -2.87
CA ALA A 32 5.32 -17.79 -2.15
C ALA A 32 3.99 -18.59 -2.10
N ARG A 33 2.91 -18.07 -2.73
CA ARG A 33 1.58 -18.70 -2.77
C ARG A 33 1.00 -18.95 -1.38
N HIS A 34 1.40 -18.13 -0.39
CA HIS A 34 0.80 -18.12 0.94
C HIS A 34 -0.52 -17.35 0.98
N VAL A 35 -0.74 -16.47 0.01
CA VAL A 35 -1.99 -15.73 -0.19
C VAL A 35 -2.37 -15.77 -1.67
N ASP A 36 -3.66 -15.88 -1.95
CA ASP A 36 -4.17 -15.94 -3.32
C ASP A 36 -4.48 -14.55 -3.90
N MET A 37 -4.78 -13.58 -3.03
CA MET A 37 -5.15 -12.23 -3.44
C MET A 37 -4.68 -11.18 -2.44
N LEU A 38 -4.23 -10.05 -2.97
CA LEU A 38 -3.85 -8.88 -2.19
C LEU A 38 -4.78 -7.71 -2.47
N VAL A 39 -5.32 -7.15 -1.39
CA VAL A 39 -6.14 -5.94 -1.44
C VAL A 39 -5.34 -4.81 -0.84
N HIS A 40 -5.05 -3.80 -1.66
CA HIS A 40 -4.33 -2.61 -1.23
C HIS A 40 -4.99 -1.34 -1.76
N CYS A 41 -4.82 -0.24 -1.06
CA CYS A 41 -5.16 1.08 -1.58
C CYS A 41 -4.22 1.41 -2.74
N LEU A 42 -4.77 1.81 -3.90
CA LEU A 42 -3.99 2.13 -5.10
C LEU A 42 -2.91 3.20 -4.85
N LYS A 43 -3.14 4.11 -3.89
CA LYS A 43 -2.19 5.17 -3.52
C LYS A 43 -0.84 4.63 -3.01
N ASP A 44 -0.82 3.40 -2.50
CA ASP A 44 0.36 2.78 -1.89
C ASP A 44 0.95 1.68 -2.79
N VAL A 45 0.37 1.48 -3.98
CA VAL A 45 0.87 0.51 -4.97
C VAL A 45 2.04 1.14 -5.74
N PRO A 46 3.22 0.49 -5.80
CA PRO A 46 4.35 1.00 -6.57
C PRO A 46 4.00 1.10 -8.06
N THR A 47 4.54 2.10 -8.75
CA THR A 47 4.34 2.29 -10.19
C THR A 47 4.97 1.18 -11.04
N THR A 48 6.05 0.58 -10.53
CA THR A 48 6.69 -0.61 -11.10
C THR A 48 6.18 -1.84 -10.35
N LEU A 49 5.30 -2.61 -10.98
CA LEU A 49 4.80 -3.88 -10.46
C LEU A 49 5.66 -5.03 -10.95
N SER A 50 5.88 -6.05 -10.10
CA SER A 50 6.49 -7.30 -10.55
C SER A 50 5.50 -8.13 -11.36
N GLU A 51 5.98 -8.93 -12.32
CA GLU A 51 5.13 -9.68 -13.27
C GLU A 51 4.06 -10.56 -12.61
N ALA A 52 4.29 -10.98 -11.36
CA ALA A 52 3.36 -11.79 -10.57
C ALA A 52 2.13 -11.02 -10.04
N CYS A 53 2.11 -9.68 -10.12
CA CYS A 53 1.06 -8.84 -9.54
C CYS A 53 0.50 -7.86 -10.57
N GLY A 54 -0.36 -8.36 -11.47
CA GLY A 54 -1.15 -7.50 -12.36
C GLY A 54 -2.24 -6.76 -11.56
N PRO A 55 -2.36 -5.41 -11.68
CA PRO A 55 -3.32 -4.66 -10.88
C PRO A 55 -4.74 -4.90 -11.43
N ARG A 56 -5.59 -5.58 -10.66
CA ARG A 56 -7.02 -5.69 -10.97
C ARG A 56 -7.77 -4.60 -10.22
N ARG A 57 -8.36 -3.65 -10.95
CA ARG A 57 -9.16 -2.57 -10.35
C ARG A 57 -10.48 -3.13 -9.83
N ASP A 58 -10.79 -2.86 -8.56
CA ASP A 58 -12.13 -3.12 -8.03
C ASP A 58 -13.14 -2.16 -8.69
N PRO A 59 -14.18 -2.66 -9.38
CA PRO A 59 -15.23 -1.83 -9.98
C PRO A 59 -16.00 -1.00 -8.94
N ARG A 60 -15.95 -1.38 -7.65
CA ARG A 60 -16.59 -0.65 -6.54
C ARG A 60 -15.68 0.36 -5.84
N ALA A 61 -14.45 0.56 -6.35
CA ALA A 61 -13.52 1.52 -5.76
C ALA A 61 -14.13 2.93 -5.70
N ARG A 62 -14.19 3.50 -4.49
CA ARG A 62 -14.74 4.84 -4.25
C ARG A 62 -13.92 5.90 -4.97
N ARG A 63 -14.59 6.95 -5.48
CA ARG A 63 -13.89 8.12 -6.01
C ARG A 63 -13.05 8.79 -4.90
N PRO A 64 -11.81 9.22 -5.20
CA PRO A 64 -11.00 9.96 -4.24
C PRO A 64 -11.76 11.21 -3.79
N ARG A 65 -12.02 11.34 -2.50
CA ARG A 65 -12.52 12.57 -1.90
C ARG A 65 -11.33 13.23 -1.21
N ARG A 66 -11.00 14.46 -1.59
CA ARG A 66 -10.07 15.28 -0.81
C ARG A 66 -10.76 15.58 0.52
N GLN A 67 -10.18 15.15 1.64
CA GLN A 67 -10.63 15.67 2.93
C GLN A 67 -10.31 17.16 2.95
N SER A 68 -11.35 18.00 2.92
CA SER A 68 -11.18 19.40 3.24
C SER A 68 -10.65 19.48 4.66
N ARG A 69 -9.51 20.14 4.84
CA ARG A 69 -9.04 20.50 6.18
C ARG A 69 -10.15 21.33 6.80
N ARG A 70 -10.76 20.84 7.87
CA ARG A 70 -11.44 21.72 8.80
C ARG A 70 -10.31 22.46 9.51
N GLU A 71 -10.11 23.72 9.16
CA GLU A 71 -9.30 24.62 9.96
C GLU A 71 -9.97 24.69 11.32
N ALA A 72 -9.33 24.08 12.32
CA ALA A 72 -9.67 24.32 13.71
C ALA A 72 -9.24 25.76 14.00
N GLY A 73 -10.22 26.62 14.28
CA GLY A 73 -9.99 27.97 14.79
C GLY A 73 -9.47 27.96 16.21
#